data_AF-A0A2T3ITR8-F1
#
_entry.id   AF-A0A2T3ITR8-F1
#
_cell.length_a   1.000
_cell.length_b   1.000
_cell.length_c   1.000
_cell.angle_alpha   90.00
_cell.angle_beta   90.00
_cell.angle_gamma   90.00
#
_symmetry.space_group_name_H-M   'P 1'
#
loop_
_entity.id
_entity.type
_entity.pdbx_description
1 polymer ?
#
loop_
_entity_poly.entity_id
_entity_poly.type
_entity_poly.pdbx_seq_one_letter_code
_entity_poly.pdbx_strand_id
1 'polypeptide(L)'
;MGIRLGTSYLATTPYSLDDCVLGVADHYASAANEHVATPYIDEAYQALGNVQVFKTEKEARIVLKRHILSRTRTEILANSYALEDLKLELQEFTFELKALDKVKIGESMYHDEVVYYKRKIDSAKSGIEHFKAELSKLRKIRSKKLQIVFPAELA
;
A
#
# COMPACT_ATOMS: atom_id res chain seq x y z
N MET A 1 38.61 5.94 13.40
CA MET A 1 37.25 6.09 13.97
C MET A 1 37.05 7.57 14.26
N GLY A 2 36.12 8.24 13.58
CA GLY A 2 35.85 9.66 13.79
C GLY A 2 35.07 9.91 15.09
N ILE A 3 35.19 11.12 15.63
CA ILE A 3 34.41 11.55 16.81
C ILE A 3 32.93 11.61 16.41
N ARG A 4 32.08 10.88 17.14
CA ARG A 4 30.61 10.93 16.97
C ARG A 4 30.08 12.21 17.60
N LEU A 5 29.44 13.06 16.80
CA LEU A 5 29.02 14.40 17.21
C LEU A 5 27.49 14.55 17.38
N GLY A 6 26.71 13.54 16.99
CA GLY A 6 25.25 13.59 17.07
C GLY A 6 24.57 12.44 16.34
N THR A 7 23.24 12.48 16.34
CA THR A 7 22.36 11.54 15.61
C THR A 7 21.26 12.29 14.87
N SER A 8 20.85 11.77 13.74
CA SER A 8 19.67 12.23 13.00
C SER A 8 18.85 11.04 12.52
N TYR A 9 17.58 11.31 12.23
CA TYR A 9 16.64 10.31 11.78
C TYR A 9 16.49 10.38 10.26
N LEU A 10 16.39 9.21 9.63
CA LEU A 10 16.26 9.09 8.20
C LEU A 10 14.84 8.63 7.85
N ALA A 11 14.23 9.26 6.86
CA ALA A 11 13.05 8.73 6.19
C ALA A 11 13.44 8.25 4.80
N THR A 12 13.38 6.95 4.56
CA THR A 12 13.53 6.41 3.20
C THR A 12 12.15 6.28 2.56
N THR A 13 11.94 7.01 1.46
CA THR A 13 10.70 7.04 0.69
C THR A 13 10.88 6.31 -0.64
N PRO A 14 10.80 4.96 -0.63
CA PRO A 14 10.91 4.12 -1.82
C PRO A 14 9.69 4.25 -2.77
N TYR A 15 9.84 3.68 -3.96
CA TYR A 15 8.71 3.41 -4.86
C TYR A 15 7.80 2.29 -4.34
N SER A 16 8.39 1.23 -3.79
CA SER A 16 7.67 0.12 -3.15
C SER A 16 7.31 0.49 -1.71
N LEU A 17 6.03 0.47 -1.36
CA LEU A 17 5.56 0.88 -0.03
C LEU A 17 5.98 -0.07 1.10
N ASP A 18 6.35 -1.30 0.76
CA ASP A 18 6.77 -2.30 1.74
C ASP A 18 8.14 -1.96 2.34
N ASP A 19 8.96 -1.19 1.60
CA ASP A 19 10.35 -0.83 1.90
C ASP A 19 10.48 0.54 2.60
N CYS A 20 9.36 1.12 3.05
CA CYS A 20 9.40 2.40 3.78
C CYS A 20 10.06 2.19 5.15
N VAL A 21 11.31 2.64 5.28
CA VAL A 21 12.13 2.51 6.48
C VAL A 21 12.32 3.85 7.21
N LEU A 22 12.27 3.78 8.54
CA LEU A 22 12.74 4.83 9.43
C LEU A 22 14.14 4.42 9.89
N GLY A 23 15.16 5.18 9.53
CA GLY A 23 16.55 4.90 9.87
C GLY A 23 17.14 5.90 10.86
N VAL A 24 18.39 5.67 11.23
CA VAL A 24 19.22 6.62 11.99
C VAL A 24 20.56 6.78 11.28
N ALA A 25 21.06 8.01 11.26
CA ALA A 25 22.39 8.38 10.80
C ALA A 25 23.17 9.00 11.95
N ASP A 26 24.37 8.47 12.21
CA ASP A 26 25.33 9.11 13.09
C ASP A 26 26.00 10.29 12.38
N HIS A 27 26.37 11.32 13.15
CA HIS A 27 27.09 12.47 12.63
C HIS A 27 28.58 12.33 12.88
N TYR A 28 29.36 12.65 11.86
CA TYR A 28 30.82 12.74 11.94
C TYR A 28 31.27 14.13 11.50
N ALA A 29 32.48 14.51 11.94
CA ALA A 29 33.12 15.75 11.51
C ALA A 29 33.24 15.76 9.97
N SER A 30 32.80 16.85 9.36
CA SER A 30 32.93 17.05 7.92
C SER A 30 34.42 17.17 7.54
N ALA A 31 34.79 16.57 6.41
CA ALA A 31 36.15 16.69 5.86
C ALA A 31 36.52 18.15 5.51
N ALA A 32 35.54 19.03 5.30
CA ALA A 32 35.76 20.44 4.99
C ALA A 32 35.85 21.35 6.22
N ASN A 33 35.27 20.94 7.36
CA ASN A 33 35.30 21.69 8.60
C ASN A 33 34.97 20.78 9.78
N GLU A 34 35.93 20.60 10.70
CA GLU A 34 35.80 19.71 11.86
C GLU A 34 34.70 20.14 12.85
N HIS A 35 34.28 21.41 12.79
CA HIS A 35 33.18 21.94 13.61
C HIS A 35 31.79 21.70 13.02
N VAL A 36 31.70 21.19 11.79
CA VAL A 36 30.41 20.90 11.13
C VAL A 36 30.16 19.40 11.17
N ALA A 37 29.18 19.00 11.97
CA ALA A 37 28.73 17.61 12.06
C ALA A 37 27.78 17.29 10.91
N THR A 38 28.18 16.37 10.01
CA THR A 38 27.35 15.92 8.88
C THR A 38 26.84 14.50 9.10
N PRO A 39 25.56 14.22 8.80
CA PRO A 39 25.00 12.87 8.90
C PRO A 39 25.61 11.96 7.85
N TYR A 40 26.13 10.81 8.29
CA TYR A 40 26.58 9.75 7.39
C TYR A 40 25.39 8.87 7.02
N ILE A 41 25.07 8.80 5.73
CA ILE A 41 23.96 8.00 5.20
C ILE A 41 24.56 6.75 4.55
N ASP A 42 24.30 5.60 5.16
CA ASP A 42 24.72 4.30 4.65
C ASP A 42 24.14 4.02 3.24
N GLU A 43 24.92 3.35 2.38
CA GLU A 43 24.53 2.95 1.03
C GLU A 43 23.27 2.06 1.05
N ALA A 44 23.10 1.25 2.11
CA ALA A 44 21.90 0.43 2.29
C ALA A 44 20.61 1.25 2.29
N TYR A 45 20.61 2.44 2.90
CA TYR A 45 19.43 3.33 2.86
C TYR A 45 19.24 3.99 1.50
N GLN A 46 20.34 4.33 0.83
CA GLN A 46 20.30 4.96 -0.50
C GLN A 46 19.75 4.00 -1.56
N ALA A 47 20.03 2.71 -1.43
CA ALA A 47 19.53 1.66 -2.31
C ALA A 47 17.99 1.53 -2.27
N LEU A 48 17.36 1.86 -1.14
CA LEU A 48 15.90 1.78 -0.98
C LEU A 48 15.16 2.89 -1.75
N GLY A 49 15.79 4.05 -1.95
CA GLY A 49 15.21 5.17 -2.70
C GLY A 49 15.56 6.52 -2.11
N ASN A 50 14.59 7.44 -2.10
CA ASN A 50 14.86 8.82 -1.69
C ASN A 50 14.97 8.93 -0.16
N VAL A 51 16.14 9.33 0.33
CA VAL A 51 16.45 9.46 1.76
C VAL A 51 16.40 10.92 2.19
N GLN A 52 15.63 11.22 3.23
CA GLN A 52 15.56 12.55 3.83
C GLN A 52 16.03 12.50 5.29
N VAL A 53 16.84 13.48 5.69
CA VAL A 53 17.41 13.57 7.05
C VAL A 53 16.63 14.57 7.89
N PHE A 54 16.31 14.19 9.13
CA PHE A 54 15.57 15.00 10.09
C PHE A 54 16.26 15.05 11.43
N LYS A 55 16.03 16.16 12.15
CA LYS A 55 16.58 16.35 13.51
C LYS A 55 15.86 15.49 14.53
N THR A 56 14.57 15.20 14.32
CA THR A 56 13.77 14.44 15.28
C THR A 56 13.10 13.22 14.64
N GLU A 57 12.89 12.17 15.44
CA GLU A 57 12.18 10.95 15.03
C GLU A 57 10.74 11.27 14.59
N LYS A 58 10.12 12.22 15.29
CA LYS A 58 8.74 12.63 15.03
C LYS A 58 8.58 13.19 13.61
N GLU A 59 9.49 14.05 13.18
CA GLU A 59 9.47 14.63 11.83
C GLU A 59 9.64 13.56 10.75
N ALA A 60 10.66 12.69 10.90
CA ALA A 60 10.89 11.59 9.97
C ALA A 60 9.68 10.64 9.87
N ARG A 61 9.06 10.31 11.02
CA ARG A 61 7.85 9.47 11.08
C ARG A 61 6.66 10.13 10.40
N ILE A 62 6.47 11.44 10.58
CA ILE A 62 5.39 12.19 9.92
C ILE A 62 5.56 12.14 8.40
N VAL A 63 6.78 12.35 7.90
CA VAL A 63 7.06 12.35 6.46
C VAL A 63 6.81 10.97 5.84
N LEU A 64 7.32 9.90 6.47
CA LEU A 64 7.04 8.53 6.04
C LEU A 64 5.54 8.20 6.04
N LYS A 65 4.83 8.58 7.11
CA LYS A 65 3.38 8.37 7.15
C LYS A 65 2.68 9.16 6.07
N ARG A 66 3.07 10.40 5.82
CA ARG A 66 2.48 11.20 4.74
C ARG A 66 2.69 10.57 3.38
N HIS A 67 3.89 10.05 3.11
CA HIS A 67 4.20 9.30 1.88
C HIS A 67 3.27 8.09 1.70
N ILE A 68 3.23 7.20 2.70
CA ILE A 68 2.36 6.00 2.69
C ILE A 68 0.90 6.38 2.47
N LEU A 69 0.40 7.37 3.21
CA LEU A 69 -0.98 7.84 3.10
C LEU A 69 -1.27 8.42 1.72
N SER A 70 -0.35 9.18 1.13
CA SER A 70 -0.54 9.79 -0.18
C SER A 70 -0.63 8.75 -1.30
N ARG A 71 0.30 7.80 -1.33
CA ARG A 71 0.39 6.73 -2.34
C ARG A 71 -0.81 5.78 -2.28
N THR A 72 -1.20 5.37 -1.08
CA THR A 72 -2.31 4.41 -0.90
C THR A 72 -3.68 5.04 -1.01
N ARG A 73 -3.82 6.38 -0.93
CA ARG A 73 -5.13 7.04 -0.90
C ARG A 73 -5.92 6.79 -2.18
N THR A 74 -5.31 7.03 -3.33
CA THR A 74 -5.98 6.89 -4.64
C THR A 74 -6.35 5.45 -4.91
N GLU A 75 -5.44 4.51 -4.62
CA GLU A 75 -5.67 3.07 -4.80
C GLU A 75 -6.80 2.55 -3.91
N ILE A 76 -6.85 2.98 -2.64
CA ILE A 76 -7.95 2.59 -1.74
C ILE A 76 -9.29 3.13 -2.23
N LEU A 77 -9.32 4.38 -2.72
CA LEU A 77 -10.56 4.95 -3.25
C LEU A 77 -11.01 4.19 -4.50
N ALA A 78 -10.10 3.98 -5.47
CA ALA A 78 -10.40 3.24 -6.69
C ALA A 78 -10.92 1.82 -6.40
N ASN A 79 -10.21 1.07 -5.56
CA ASN A 79 -10.61 -0.29 -5.20
C ASN A 79 -11.89 -0.33 -4.37
N SER A 80 -12.19 0.72 -3.58
CA SER A 80 -13.45 0.82 -2.84
C SER A 80 -14.62 1.05 -3.79
N TYR A 81 -14.48 1.91 -4.80
CA TYR A 81 -15.53 2.14 -5.79
C TYR A 81 -15.77 0.89 -6.63
N ALA A 82 -14.70 0.30 -7.19
CA ALA A 82 -14.81 -0.93 -7.97
C ALA A 82 -15.44 -2.10 -7.18
N LEU A 83 -15.17 -2.18 -5.87
CA LEU A 83 -15.80 -3.17 -5.00
C LEU A 83 -17.31 -2.93 -4.83
N GLU A 84 -17.73 -1.68 -4.62
CA GLU A 84 -19.17 -1.37 -4.50
C GLU A 84 -19.90 -1.58 -5.82
N ASP A 85 -19.30 -1.19 -6.95
CA ASP A 85 -19.87 -1.42 -8.27
C ASP A 85 -20.10 -2.92 -8.53
N LEU A 86 -19.10 -3.77 -8.26
CA LEU A 86 -19.26 -5.23 -8.40
C LEU A 86 -20.30 -5.85 -7.45
N LYS A 87 -20.50 -5.26 -6.26
CA LYS A 87 -21.56 -5.71 -5.35
C LYS A 87 -22.94 -5.36 -5.91
N LEU A 88 -23.10 -4.20 -6.53
CA LEU A 88 -24.34 -3.81 -7.20
C LEU A 88 -24.60 -4.72 -8.39
N GLU A 89 -23.61 -4.95 -9.26
CA GLU A 89 -23.73 -5.90 -10.38
C GLU A 89 -24.11 -7.32 -9.90
N LEU A 90 -23.51 -7.79 -8.80
CA LEU A 90 -23.89 -9.07 -8.22
C LEU A 90 -25.35 -9.07 -7.78
N GLN A 91 -25.82 -8.01 -7.12
CA GLN A 91 -27.22 -7.88 -6.72
C GLN A 91 -28.14 -7.90 -7.94
N GLU A 92 -27.82 -7.15 -8.99
CA GLU A 92 -28.55 -7.11 -10.26
C GLU A 92 -28.63 -8.49 -10.90
N PHE A 93 -27.50 -9.18 -11.11
CA PHE A 93 -27.50 -10.52 -11.69
C PHE A 93 -28.26 -11.55 -10.84
N THR A 94 -28.18 -11.44 -9.50
CA THR A 94 -28.98 -12.32 -8.64
C THR A 94 -30.47 -12.02 -8.69
N PHE A 95 -30.86 -10.76 -8.91
CA PHE A 95 -32.24 -10.37 -9.08
C PHE A 95 -32.78 -10.85 -10.43
N GLU A 96 -32.04 -10.60 -11.52
CA GLU A 96 -32.40 -11.04 -12.87
C GLU A 96 -32.56 -12.56 -12.94
N LEU A 97 -31.62 -13.32 -12.37
CA LEU A 97 -31.72 -14.79 -12.28
C LEU A 97 -33.00 -15.25 -11.56
N LYS A 98 -33.41 -14.55 -10.49
CA LYS A 98 -34.63 -14.87 -9.73
C LYS A 98 -35.91 -14.47 -10.47
N ALA A 99 -35.83 -13.43 -11.30
CA ALA A 99 -36.95 -12.94 -12.10
C ALA A 99 -37.22 -13.78 -13.36
N LEU A 100 -36.28 -14.65 -13.75
CA LEU A 100 -36.45 -15.56 -14.88
C LEU A 100 -37.67 -16.46 -14.70
N ASP A 101 -38.57 -16.39 -15.69
CA ASP A 101 -39.81 -17.17 -15.71
C ASP A 101 -39.78 -18.17 -16.89
N LYS A 102 -39.56 -19.44 -16.56
CA LYS A 102 -39.45 -20.54 -17.53
C LYS A 102 -40.64 -20.61 -18.51
N VAL A 103 -41.84 -20.22 -18.06
CA VAL A 103 -43.06 -20.27 -18.87
C VAL A 103 -43.04 -19.22 -19.99
N LYS A 104 -42.41 -18.06 -19.76
CA LYS A 104 -42.40 -16.94 -20.71
C LYS A 104 -41.32 -17.04 -21.78
N ILE A 105 -40.15 -17.56 -21.43
CA ILE A 105 -38.94 -17.57 -22.28
C ILE A 105 -38.70 -18.93 -22.97
N GLY A 106 -39.41 -19.98 -22.55
CA GLY A 106 -39.23 -21.32 -23.10
C GLY A 106 -38.01 -22.05 -22.51
N GLU A 107 -38.03 -23.38 -22.53
CA GLU A 107 -37.12 -24.21 -21.75
C GLU A 107 -35.64 -24.12 -22.18
N SER A 108 -35.38 -24.04 -23.49
CA SER A 108 -34.01 -23.90 -24.02
C SER A 108 -33.39 -22.56 -23.65
N MET A 109 -34.11 -21.44 -23.88
CA MET A 109 -33.58 -20.11 -23.58
C MET A 109 -33.47 -19.88 -22.08
N TYR A 110 -34.40 -20.39 -21.28
CA TYR A 110 -34.30 -20.36 -19.82
C TYR A 110 -33.02 -21.03 -19.32
N HIS A 111 -32.65 -22.18 -19.91
CA HIS A 111 -31.41 -22.85 -19.54
C HIS A 111 -30.17 -22.00 -19.86
N ASP A 112 -30.11 -21.43 -21.06
CA ASP A 112 -28.99 -20.60 -21.49
C ASP A 112 -28.85 -19.33 -20.64
N GLU A 113 -29.95 -18.64 -20.34
CA GLU A 113 -29.96 -17.46 -19.47
C GLU A 113 -29.55 -17.79 -18.04
N VAL A 114 -30.04 -18.91 -17.47
CA VAL A 114 -29.62 -19.37 -16.14
C VAL A 114 -28.11 -19.63 -16.10
N VAL A 115 -27.56 -20.28 -17.12
CA VAL A 115 -26.11 -20.54 -17.21
C VAL A 115 -25.34 -19.23 -17.34
N TYR A 116 -25.82 -18.30 -18.17
CA TYR A 116 -25.21 -16.97 -18.34
C TYR A 116 -25.14 -16.20 -17.02
N TYR A 117 -26.26 -16.06 -16.31
CA TYR A 117 -26.31 -15.33 -15.05
C TYR A 117 -25.50 -15.99 -13.94
N LYS A 118 -25.49 -17.33 -13.85
CA LYS A 118 -24.62 -18.03 -12.89
C LYS A 118 -23.15 -17.72 -13.13
N ARG A 119 -22.68 -17.73 -14.38
CA ARG A 119 -21.31 -17.35 -14.72
C ARG A 119 -20.99 -15.91 -14.35
N LYS A 120 -21.91 -14.98 -14.60
CA LYS A 120 -21.75 -13.57 -14.22
C LYS A 120 -21.69 -13.38 -12.70
N ILE A 121 -22.54 -14.06 -11.95
CA ILE A 121 -22.52 -14.07 -10.48
C ILE A 121 -21.18 -14.61 -9.95
N ASP A 122 -20.69 -15.71 -10.49
CA ASP A 122 -19.42 -16.30 -10.04
C ASP A 122 -18.23 -15.39 -10.38
N SER A 123 -18.23 -14.78 -11.56
CA SER A 123 -17.25 -13.76 -11.94
C SER A 123 -17.27 -12.56 -10.98
N ALA A 124 -18.45 -12.01 -10.69
CA ALA A 124 -18.60 -10.88 -9.77
C ALA A 124 -18.13 -11.23 -8.35
N LYS A 125 -18.45 -12.42 -7.84
CA LYS A 125 -17.94 -12.92 -6.55
C LYS A 125 -16.41 -12.99 -6.52
N SER A 126 -15.80 -13.52 -7.57
CA SER A 126 -14.34 -13.60 -7.65
C SER A 126 -13.67 -12.22 -7.66
N GLY A 127 -14.24 -11.25 -8.39
CA GLY A 127 -13.79 -9.87 -8.40
C GLY A 127 -13.94 -9.18 -7.04
N ILE A 128 -15.05 -9.42 -6.34
CA ILE A 128 -15.26 -8.92 -4.97
C ILE A 128 -14.17 -9.42 -4.03
N GLU A 129 -13.85 -10.71 -4.06
CA GLU A 129 -12.80 -11.28 -3.21
C GLU A 129 -11.41 -10.71 -3.55
N HIS A 130 -11.13 -10.50 -4.84
CA HIS A 130 -9.91 -9.84 -5.29
C HIS A 130 -9.77 -8.43 -4.70
N PHE A 131 -10.76 -7.55 -4.88
CA PHE A 131 -10.68 -6.17 -4.38
C PHE A 131 -10.69 -6.10 -2.85
N LYS A 132 -11.38 -7.01 -2.15
CA LYS A 132 -11.28 -7.14 -0.68
C LYS A 132 -9.85 -7.46 -0.25
N ALA A 133 -9.19 -8.39 -0.93
CA ALA A 133 -7.82 -8.78 -0.62
C ALA A 133 -6.85 -7.61 -0.82
N GLU A 134 -6.97 -6.88 -1.94
CA GLU A 134 -6.15 -5.69 -2.21
C GLU A 134 -6.38 -4.57 -1.20
N LEU A 135 -7.64 -4.24 -0.89
CA LEU A 135 -7.97 -3.25 0.14
C LEU A 135 -7.41 -3.65 1.51
N SER A 136 -7.46 -4.94 1.85
CA SER A 136 -6.87 -5.47 3.08
C SER A 136 -5.35 -5.24 3.10
N LYS A 137 -4.64 -5.53 2.00
CA LYS A 137 -3.20 -5.26 1.86
C LYS A 137 -2.89 -3.77 2.04
N LEU A 138 -3.58 -2.89 1.32
CA LEU A 138 -3.35 -1.44 1.41
C LEU A 138 -3.65 -0.87 2.80
N ARG A 139 -4.69 -1.37 3.48
CA ARG A 139 -5.01 -0.99 4.86
C ARG A 139 -3.94 -1.45 5.84
N LYS A 140 -3.41 -2.67 5.68
CA LYS A 140 -2.29 -3.19 6.48
C LYS A 140 -1.04 -2.34 6.32
N ILE A 141 -0.72 -1.91 5.10
CA ILE A 141 0.42 -1.00 4.84
C ILE A 141 0.23 0.34 5.57
N ARG A 142 -0.98 0.94 5.52
CA ARG A 142 -1.27 2.20 6.24
C ARG A 142 -1.14 2.06 7.76
N SER A 143 -1.59 0.95 8.33
CA SER A 143 -1.56 0.70 9.77
C SER A 143 -0.23 0.17 10.28
N LYS A 144 0.70 -0.28 9.41
CA LYS A 144 2.03 -0.75 9.77
C LYS A 144 2.73 0.25 10.70
N LYS A 145 3.18 -0.22 11.86
CA LYS A 145 3.95 0.60 12.80
C LYS A 145 5.34 0.84 12.21
N LEU A 146 5.75 2.10 12.09
CA LEU A 146 7.09 2.45 11.64
C LEU A 146 8.06 2.21 12.80
N GLN A 147 8.99 1.27 12.59
CA GLN A 147 10.06 0.96 13.52
C GLN A 147 11.37 1.50 12.96
N ILE A 148 12.27 1.87 13.88
CA ILE A 148 13.63 2.22 13.49
C ILE A 148 14.32 0.93 13.06
N VAL A 149 14.93 0.96 11.88
CA VAL A 149 15.72 -0.14 11.33
C VAL A 149 17.14 0.35 11.18
N PHE A 150 18.12 -0.47 11.57
CA PHE A 150 19.54 -0.13 11.45
C PHE A 150 20.12 -0.65 10.13
N PRO A 151 21.23 -0.07 9.62
CA PRO A 151 21.82 -0.51 8.36
C PRO A 151 22.14 -2.01 8.33
N ALA A 152 22.58 -2.58 9.45
CA ALA A 152 22.90 -4.00 9.58
C ALA A 152 21.69 -4.93 9.42
N GLU A 153 20.47 -4.41 9.58
CA GLU A 153 19.22 -5.17 9.42
C GLU A 153 18.66 -5.09 7.99
N LEU A 154 19.30 -4.31 7.11
CA LEU A 154 18.92 -4.11 5.71
C LEU A 154 19.75 -4.94 4.72
N ALA A 155 20.74 -5.70 5.20
CA ALA A 155 21.69 -6.50 4.42
C ALA A 155 21.16 -7.91 4.10
#